data_AF-A0A194VJK2-F1
#
_entry.id   AF-A0A194VJK2-F1
#
_cell.length_a   1.000
_cell.length_b   1.000
_cell.length_c   1.000
_cell.angle_alpha   90.00
_cell.angle_beta   90.00
_cell.angle_gamma   90.00
#
_symmetry.space_group_name_H-M   'P 1'
#
loop_
_entity.id
_entity.type
_entity.pdbx_description
1 polymer ?
#
loop_
_entity_poly.entity_id
_entity_poly.type
_entity_poly.pdbx_seq_one_letter_code
_entity_poly.pdbx_strand_id
1 'polypeptide(L)'
;MATIRYVEALFKGHPLLSSTGALILGASILGYLDYRSYVALGPHGLPDTFWGWYRQLCMSLVSRKDTTIPAPYDLDSVAGPHDRETFLPKTAVEGLSWRPGNKPPHGHPLLSSTGALILGASILGYLDYRSYVALGPHGLPDTFWGWYRQLCMSLVSRKDTTIPAPYDLDSVAGPHDRETFLPKTAVEGLSWRPGNKPPHVPGFVAPQRQTTDIASGKTKKAMYGHLDALVAANPGALQTRTSVLEGPVPAMAMRNFQSMPEASRPEVMAHTRGEMCHIHPPDGSTHLLLSLADQKRVIELGWGRRHRLSGGGMLPWNYTFIYAPRNEEEMDTWKSIVVAGARFCCAGVAEIQAPALGP
;
A
#
# COMPACT_ATOMS: atom_id res chain seq x y z
N MET A 1 37.79 -17.56 -21.05
CA MET A 1 38.59 -17.41 -19.81
C MET A 1 38.98 -15.96 -19.47
N ALA A 2 39.13 -15.04 -20.44
CA ALA A 2 39.48 -13.64 -20.16
C ALA A 2 38.35 -12.84 -19.47
N THR A 3 37.09 -13.14 -19.75
CA THR A 3 35.92 -12.45 -19.19
C THR A 3 35.72 -12.70 -17.70
N ILE A 4 36.09 -13.89 -17.20
CA ILE A 4 35.94 -14.27 -15.79
C ILE A 4 37.00 -13.56 -14.93
N ARG A 5 38.25 -13.45 -15.43
CA ARG A 5 39.33 -12.75 -14.72
C ARG A 5 39.12 -11.23 -14.64
N TYR A 6 38.42 -10.63 -15.61
CA TYR A 6 38.07 -9.20 -15.58
C TYR A 6 36.99 -8.90 -14.52
N VAL A 7 36.03 -9.81 -14.37
CA VAL A 7 35.00 -9.75 -13.33
C VAL A 7 35.63 -9.95 -11.95
N GLU A 8 36.47 -10.96 -11.75
CA GLU A 8 37.17 -11.18 -10.46
C GLU A 8 38.03 -9.99 -10.00
N ALA A 9 38.63 -9.24 -10.93
CA ALA A 9 39.41 -8.05 -10.61
C ALA A 9 38.55 -6.85 -10.16
N LEU A 10 37.34 -6.71 -10.72
CA LEU A 10 36.36 -5.68 -10.35
C LEU A 10 35.73 -5.93 -8.96
N PHE A 11 35.62 -7.20 -8.55
CA PHE A 11 34.97 -7.60 -7.30
C PHE A 11 35.90 -7.62 -6.06
N LYS A 12 37.22 -7.56 -6.23
CA LYS A 12 38.19 -7.62 -5.10
C LYS A 12 38.45 -6.28 -4.39
N GLY A 13 37.89 -5.17 -4.86
CA GLY A 13 38.26 -3.83 -4.38
C GLY A 13 37.37 -3.19 -3.30
N HIS A 14 36.05 -3.43 -3.29
CA HIS A 14 35.13 -2.68 -2.41
C HIS A 14 33.81 -3.43 -2.10
N PRO A 15 33.55 -3.81 -0.83
CA PRO A 15 32.37 -4.61 -0.44
C PRO A 15 31.00 -3.93 -0.63
N LEU A 16 30.95 -2.60 -0.75
CA LEU A 16 29.71 -1.83 -0.98
C LEU A 16 29.31 -1.73 -2.46
N LEU A 17 30.26 -1.98 -3.39
CA LEU A 17 30.02 -1.97 -4.83
C LEU A 17 29.46 -3.31 -5.34
N SER A 18 29.61 -4.40 -4.59
CA SER A 18 29.18 -5.74 -5.01
C SER A 18 27.67 -5.96 -4.88
N SER A 19 27.01 -5.40 -3.86
CA SER A 19 25.56 -5.54 -3.67
C SER A 19 24.76 -4.67 -4.63
N THR A 20 25.17 -3.40 -4.77
CA THR A 20 24.60 -2.47 -5.76
C THR A 20 24.88 -2.95 -7.18
N GLY A 21 26.08 -3.46 -7.45
CA GLY A 21 26.44 -4.07 -8.73
C GLY A 21 25.60 -5.30 -9.06
N ALA A 22 25.33 -6.17 -8.08
CA ALA A 22 24.47 -7.35 -8.27
C ALA A 22 23.01 -6.97 -8.54
N LEU A 23 22.47 -5.95 -7.87
CA LEU A 23 21.12 -5.43 -8.12
C LEU A 23 21.00 -4.79 -9.51
N ILE A 24 21.98 -3.96 -9.90
CA ILE A 24 22.03 -3.36 -11.22
C ILE A 24 22.15 -4.44 -12.29
N LEU A 25 22.99 -5.46 -12.08
CA LEU A 25 23.15 -6.57 -13.00
C LEU A 25 21.86 -7.40 -13.12
N GLY A 26 21.20 -7.71 -12.00
CA GLY A 26 19.94 -8.44 -11.98
C GLY A 26 18.81 -7.69 -12.69
N ALA A 27 18.66 -6.39 -12.41
CA ALA A 27 17.71 -5.53 -13.11
C ALA A 27 18.04 -5.43 -14.61
N SER A 28 19.31 -5.31 -14.96
CA SER A 28 19.76 -5.27 -16.37
C SER A 28 19.46 -6.58 -17.10
N ILE A 29 19.61 -7.73 -16.44
CA ILE A 29 19.27 -9.04 -17.01
C ILE A 29 17.76 -9.16 -17.25
N LEU A 30 16.93 -8.78 -16.28
CA LEU A 30 15.47 -8.83 -16.42
C LEU A 30 14.97 -7.88 -17.52
N GLY A 31 15.48 -6.64 -17.56
CA GLY A 31 15.17 -5.69 -18.62
C GLY A 31 15.63 -6.18 -20.00
N TYR A 32 16.78 -6.85 -20.07
CA TYR A 32 17.28 -7.45 -21.31
C TYR A 32 16.41 -8.62 -21.80
N LEU A 33 15.96 -9.50 -20.90
CA LEU A 33 15.07 -10.62 -21.25
C LEU A 33 13.70 -10.13 -21.74
N ASP A 34 13.16 -9.09 -21.11
CA ASP A 34 11.91 -8.44 -21.53
C ASP A 34 12.07 -7.76 -22.91
N TYR A 35 13.16 -7.01 -23.11
CA TYR A 35 13.50 -6.41 -24.40
C TYR A 35 13.63 -7.47 -25.50
N ARG A 36 14.31 -8.59 -25.22
CA ARG A 36 14.41 -9.71 -26.17
C ARG A 36 13.06 -10.33 -26.51
N SER A 37 12.18 -10.43 -25.52
CA SER A 37 10.81 -10.94 -25.71
C SER A 37 10.01 -9.97 -26.58
N TYR A 38 10.16 -8.66 -26.37
CA TYR A 38 9.56 -7.61 -27.19
C TYR A 38 10.04 -7.65 -28.66
N VAL A 39 11.35 -7.74 -28.90
CA VAL A 39 11.90 -7.84 -30.27
C VAL A 39 11.44 -9.14 -30.95
N ALA A 40 11.24 -10.22 -30.20
CA ALA A 40 10.75 -11.50 -30.73
C ALA A 40 9.28 -11.47 -31.19
N LEU A 41 8.49 -10.45 -30.81
CA LEU A 41 7.11 -10.26 -31.29
C LEU A 41 7.05 -9.87 -32.78
N GLY A 42 8.17 -9.47 -33.38
CA GLY A 42 8.25 -9.10 -34.80
C GLY A 42 7.62 -7.74 -35.12
N PRO A 43 7.64 -7.32 -36.39
CA PRO A 43 7.38 -5.94 -36.81
C PRO A 43 5.90 -5.51 -36.80
N HIS A 44 5.02 -6.18 -36.05
CA HIS A 44 3.59 -5.91 -36.03
C HIS A 44 3.22 -5.02 -34.83
N GLY A 45 3.78 -3.81 -34.76
CA GLY A 45 3.53 -2.85 -33.68
C GLY A 45 4.51 -1.68 -33.62
N LEU A 46 4.84 -1.22 -32.41
CA LEU A 46 5.90 -0.24 -32.18
C LEU A 46 7.24 -0.75 -32.76
N PRO A 47 8.18 0.14 -33.15
CA PRO A 47 9.45 -0.27 -33.73
C PRO A 47 10.20 -1.28 -32.86
N ASP A 48 10.88 -2.26 -33.44
CA ASP A 48 11.71 -3.29 -32.76
C ASP A 48 13.04 -2.73 -32.24
N THR A 49 13.00 -1.48 -31.78
CA THR A 49 14.12 -0.74 -31.23
C THR A 49 13.95 -0.58 -29.72
N PHE A 50 15.03 -0.22 -29.03
CA PHE A 50 14.98 0.16 -27.61
C PHE A 50 13.90 1.21 -27.33
N TRP A 51 13.71 2.18 -28.22
CA TRP A 51 12.70 3.22 -28.05
C TRP A 51 11.27 2.72 -28.23
N GLY A 52 11.05 1.74 -29.11
CA GLY A 52 9.75 1.08 -29.21
C GLY A 52 9.46 0.23 -27.98
N TRP A 53 10.45 -0.51 -27.47
CA TRP A 53 10.34 -1.23 -26.20
C TRP A 53 10.04 -0.30 -25.02
N TYR A 54 10.76 0.82 -24.90
CA TYR A 54 10.54 1.80 -23.83
C TYR A 54 9.15 2.43 -23.92
N ARG A 55 8.68 2.75 -25.13
CA ARG A 55 7.31 3.23 -25.36
C ARG A 55 6.26 2.17 -25.02
N GLN A 56 6.48 0.92 -25.40
CA GLN A 56 5.60 -0.21 -25.04
C GLN A 56 5.55 -0.40 -23.52
N LEU A 57 6.70 -0.31 -22.85
CA LEU A 57 6.80 -0.36 -21.40
C LEU A 57 5.99 0.78 -20.79
N CYS A 58 6.20 2.03 -21.21
CA CYS A 58 5.42 3.19 -20.75
C CYS A 58 3.92 3.02 -21.01
N MET A 59 3.52 2.54 -22.20
CA MET A 59 2.13 2.27 -22.53
C MET A 59 1.51 1.19 -21.63
N SER A 60 2.27 0.14 -21.31
CA SER A 60 1.82 -0.94 -20.41
C SER A 60 1.59 -0.48 -18.97
N LEU A 61 2.20 0.63 -18.55
CA LEU A 61 1.99 1.26 -17.24
C LEU A 61 0.62 1.95 -17.16
N VAL A 62 0.09 2.40 -18.29
CA VAL A 62 -1.16 3.19 -18.39
C VAL A 62 -2.33 2.40 -19.01
N SER A 63 -2.06 1.25 -19.63
CA SER A 63 -3.09 0.41 -20.26
C SER A 63 -3.95 -0.33 -19.22
N ARG A 64 -5.27 -0.31 -19.39
CA ARG A 64 -6.19 -1.22 -18.69
C ARG A 64 -5.84 -2.67 -19.04
N LYS A 65 -5.78 -3.53 -18.01
CA LYS A 65 -5.45 -4.96 -18.19
C LYS A 65 -6.67 -5.88 -18.20
N ASP A 66 -7.88 -5.34 -18.00
CA ASP A 66 -9.13 -6.08 -18.16
C ASP A 66 -9.55 -6.08 -19.64
N THR A 67 -9.15 -7.11 -20.37
CA THR A 67 -9.64 -7.39 -21.74
C THR A 67 -10.67 -8.52 -21.77
N THR A 68 -11.09 -9.05 -20.61
CA THR A 68 -11.98 -10.23 -20.50
C THR A 68 -13.44 -9.89 -20.17
N ILE A 69 -13.83 -8.61 -20.14
CA ILE A 69 -15.23 -8.20 -20.01
C ILE A 69 -15.70 -7.71 -21.39
N PRO A 70 -16.58 -8.44 -22.11
CA PRO A 70 -17.09 -7.96 -23.38
C PRO A 70 -18.00 -6.75 -23.14
N ALA A 71 -17.68 -5.62 -23.77
CA ALA A 71 -18.62 -4.51 -23.90
C ALA A 71 -19.73 -4.91 -24.89
N PRO A 72 -21.00 -4.54 -24.66
CA PRO A 72 -22.08 -4.83 -25.59
C PRO A 72 -22.05 -3.77 -26.69
N TYR A 73 -21.42 -4.09 -27.83
CA TYR A 73 -21.59 -3.30 -29.05
C TYR A 73 -21.79 -4.20 -30.27
N ASP A 74 -22.82 -3.81 -30.99
CA ASP A 74 -23.45 -4.39 -32.16
C ASP A 74 -22.49 -4.38 -33.36
N LEU A 75 -22.24 -5.55 -33.95
CA LEU A 75 -21.36 -5.75 -35.10
C LEU A 75 -22.19 -5.79 -36.39
N ASP A 76 -22.84 -4.69 -36.75
CA ASP A 76 -23.57 -4.60 -38.04
C ASP A 76 -23.59 -3.18 -38.65
N SER A 77 -22.52 -2.40 -38.49
CA SER A 77 -22.33 -1.21 -39.31
C SER A 77 -20.88 -1.01 -39.73
N VAL A 78 -20.70 -0.79 -41.03
CA VAL A 78 -19.46 -0.50 -41.77
C VAL A 78 -18.77 -1.75 -42.38
N ALA A 79 -19.46 -2.33 -43.36
CA ALA A 79 -18.82 -2.99 -44.49
C ALA A 79 -18.85 -2.03 -45.70
N GLY A 80 -17.67 -1.72 -46.26
CA GLY A 80 -17.50 -0.99 -47.51
C GLY A 80 -16.15 -1.39 -48.14
N PRO A 81 -16.07 -1.69 -49.45
CA PRO A 81 -15.04 -2.55 -50.00
C PRO A 81 -13.92 -1.74 -50.66
N HIS A 82 -12.64 -1.99 -50.38
CA HIS A 82 -11.56 -1.61 -51.30
C HIS A 82 -10.34 -2.54 -51.20
N ASP A 83 -10.18 -3.29 -52.29
CA ASP A 83 -8.96 -3.52 -53.07
C ASP A 83 -7.71 -4.09 -52.40
N ARG A 84 -7.48 -5.36 -52.73
CA ARG A 84 -6.18 -6.04 -52.64
C ARG A 84 -5.30 -5.54 -53.79
N GLU A 85 -4.28 -4.77 -53.49
CA GLU A 85 -3.09 -4.68 -54.35
C GLU A 85 -1.83 -5.10 -53.58
N THR A 86 -1.15 -6.07 -54.17
CA THR A 86 0.14 -6.62 -53.80
C THR A 86 1.25 -5.61 -54.10
N PHE A 87 1.98 -5.15 -53.09
CA PHE A 87 3.27 -4.48 -53.26
C PHE A 87 4.37 -5.29 -52.56
N LEU A 88 5.23 -5.90 -53.37
CA LEU A 88 6.53 -6.43 -52.96
C LEU A 88 7.58 -5.32 -53.10
N PRO A 89 8.37 -4.99 -52.07
CA PRO A 89 9.64 -4.32 -52.27
C PRO A 89 10.76 -5.35 -52.44
N LYS A 90 11.33 -5.38 -53.66
CA LYS A 90 12.70 -5.83 -53.90
C LYS A 90 13.67 -4.73 -53.41
N THR A 91 14.90 -5.16 -53.10
CA THR A 91 16.14 -4.41 -52.83
C THR A 91 16.37 -3.87 -51.42
N ALA A 92 17.14 -4.64 -50.64
CA ALA A 92 18.17 -4.15 -49.71
C ALA A 92 19.09 -5.32 -49.30
N VAL A 93 19.80 -5.92 -50.25
CA VAL A 93 20.92 -6.82 -49.97
C VAL A 93 22.14 -6.22 -50.62
N GLU A 94 22.74 -5.23 -49.96
CA GLU A 94 24.13 -4.80 -50.17
C GLU A 94 24.47 -3.76 -49.10
N GLY A 95 25.34 -4.14 -48.16
CA GLY A 95 25.81 -3.19 -47.14
C GLY A 95 26.23 -3.79 -45.81
N LEU A 96 26.89 -4.95 -45.78
CA LEU A 96 27.61 -5.38 -44.58
C LEU A 96 28.95 -6.05 -44.91
N SER A 97 29.83 -5.31 -45.60
CA SER A 97 31.25 -5.64 -45.62
C SER A 97 31.94 -5.01 -44.41
N TRP A 98 32.30 -5.81 -43.42
CA TRP A 98 33.11 -5.39 -42.29
C TRP A 98 34.51 -4.99 -42.78
N ARG A 99 34.91 -3.72 -42.59
CA ARG A 99 36.29 -3.25 -42.81
C ARG A 99 37.02 -3.16 -41.46
N PRO A 100 38.17 -3.83 -41.26
CA PRO A 100 39.01 -3.62 -40.09
C PRO A 100 39.70 -2.25 -40.20
N GLY A 101 39.40 -1.33 -39.30
CA GLY A 101 40.09 -0.02 -39.28
C GLY A 101 39.50 1.04 -38.36
N ASN A 102 38.23 0.93 -37.94
CA ASN A 102 37.67 1.90 -37.01
C ASN A 102 38.04 1.54 -35.57
N LYS A 103 38.87 2.38 -34.94
CA LYS A 103 39.02 2.39 -33.47
C LYS A 103 37.61 2.48 -32.86
N PRO A 104 37.31 1.72 -31.79
CA PRO A 104 36.01 1.80 -31.15
C PRO A 104 35.77 3.27 -30.76
N PRO A 105 34.57 3.83 -31.00
CA PRO A 105 34.27 5.17 -30.55
C PRO A 105 34.57 5.23 -29.04
N HIS A 106 35.25 6.29 -28.61
CA HIS A 106 35.46 6.58 -27.19
C HIS A 106 34.08 6.82 -26.55
N GLY A 107 33.37 5.74 -26.23
CA GLY A 107 32.09 5.77 -25.56
C GLY A 107 32.32 6.40 -24.19
N HIS A 108 31.84 7.62 -24.01
CA HIS A 108 31.97 8.34 -22.74
C HIS A 108 31.36 7.47 -21.62
N PRO A 109 32.15 6.99 -20.64
CA PRO A 109 31.69 6.09 -19.58
C PRO A 109 30.58 6.70 -18.69
N LEU A 110 30.38 8.01 -18.77
CA LEU A 110 29.29 8.74 -18.10
C LEU A 110 27.93 8.45 -18.74
N LEU A 111 27.84 8.32 -20.07
CA LEU A 111 26.57 8.09 -20.79
C LEU A 111 26.01 6.68 -20.55
N SER A 112 26.87 5.67 -20.39
CA SER A 112 26.44 4.29 -20.07
C SER A 112 25.98 4.14 -18.63
N SER A 113 26.63 4.84 -17.69
CA SER A 113 26.29 4.80 -16.26
C SER A 113 24.94 5.46 -15.97
N THR A 114 24.64 6.60 -16.60
CA THR A 114 23.33 7.26 -16.48
C THR A 114 22.20 6.41 -17.06
N GLY A 115 22.42 5.75 -18.20
CA GLY A 115 21.44 4.84 -18.79
C GLY A 115 21.11 3.64 -17.88
N ALA A 116 22.12 3.03 -17.25
CA ALA A 116 21.92 1.93 -16.31
C ALA A 116 21.15 2.35 -15.05
N LEU A 117 21.43 3.55 -14.52
CA LEU A 117 20.70 4.12 -13.37
C LEU A 117 19.23 4.39 -13.71
N ILE A 118 18.96 4.98 -14.89
CA ILE A 118 17.59 5.24 -15.34
C ILE A 118 16.83 3.92 -15.53
N LEU A 119 17.45 2.92 -16.16
CA LEU A 119 16.84 1.61 -16.35
C LEU A 119 16.57 0.91 -15.02
N GLY A 120 17.54 0.89 -14.10
CA GLY A 120 17.38 0.33 -12.77
C GLY A 120 16.26 1.00 -11.98
N ALA A 121 16.23 2.34 -11.96
CA ALA A 121 15.17 3.10 -11.31
C ALA A 121 13.79 2.84 -11.93
N SER A 122 13.72 2.69 -13.25
CA SER A 122 12.47 2.38 -13.97
C SER A 122 11.94 0.99 -13.60
N ILE A 123 12.83 0.00 -13.49
CA ILE A 123 12.46 -1.36 -13.08
C ILE A 123 11.97 -1.37 -11.62
N LEU A 124 12.70 -0.73 -10.71
CA LEU A 124 12.28 -0.62 -9.31
C LEU A 124 10.93 0.10 -9.17
N GLY A 125 10.75 1.20 -9.88
CA GLY A 125 9.48 1.93 -9.92
C GLY A 125 8.34 1.08 -10.46
N TYR A 126 8.59 0.28 -11.51
CA TYR A 126 7.58 -0.64 -12.04
C TYR A 126 7.20 -1.74 -11.05
N LEU A 127 8.18 -2.37 -10.39
CA LEU A 127 7.92 -3.41 -9.40
C LEU A 127 7.18 -2.87 -8.16
N ASP A 128 7.52 -1.66 -7.72
CA ASP A 128 6.83 -0.97 -6.63
C ASP A 128 5.38 -0.63 -7.04
N TYR A 129 5.18 -0.09 -8.25
CA TYR A 129 3.85 0.15 -8.81
C TYR A 129 3.01 -1.14 -8.91
N ARG A 130 3.60 -2.24 -9.38
CA ARG A 130 2.92 -3.54 -9.46
C ARG A 130 2.52 -4.05 -8.08
N SER A 131 3.38 -3.85 -7.08
CA SER A 131 3.09 -4.21 -5.69
C SER A 131 1.98 -3.35 -5.09
N TYR A 132 1.93 -2.06 -5.45
CA TYR A 132 0.85 -1.15 -5.07
C TYR A 132 -0.49 -1.57 -5.68
N VAL A 133 -0.53 -1.82 -6.99
CA VAL A 133 -1.76 -2.26 -7.67
C VAL A 133 -2.24 -3.61 -7.13
N ALA A 134 -1.32 -4.50 -6.73
CA ALA A 134 -1.66 -5.78 -6.13
C ALA A 134 -2.39 -5.66 -4.78
N LEU A 135 -2.36 -4.49 -4.12
CA LEU A 135 -3.20 -4.23 -2.95
C LEU A 135 -4.69 -4.23 -3.30
N GLY A 136 -5.04 -3.92 -4.55
CA GLY A 136 -6.41 -3.82 -5.03
C GLY A 136 -7.12 -2.52 -4.64
N PRO A 137 -8.42 -2.40 -4.95
CA PRO A 137 -9.20 -1.18 -4.76
C PRO A 137 -9.47 -0.86 -3.28
N HIS A 138 -10.12 0.27 -3.02
CA HIS A 138 -10.37 0.94 -1.73
C HIS A 138 -9.16 1.78 -1.23
N GLY A 139 -9.44 3.04 -0.83
CA GLY A 139 -8.41 4.03 -0.52
C GLY A 139 -8.01 4.85 -1.76
N LEU A 140 -6.71 5.01 -2.01
CA LEU A 140 -6.24 5.62 -3.25
C LEU A 140 -6.48 4.66 -4.44
N PRO A 141 -6.83 5.18 -5.64
CA PRO A 141 -7.08 4.33 -6.80
C PRO A 141 -5.86 3.48 -7.15
N ASP A 142 -6.07 2.22 -7.51
CA ASP A 142 -5.07 1.24 -7.98
C ASP A 142 -4.57 1.54 -9.41
N THR A 143 -4.24 2.80 -9.64
CA THR A 143 -3.75 3.38 -10.89
C THR A 143 -2.38 4.00 -10.67
N PHE A 144 -1.68 4.33 -11.76
CA PHE A 144 -0.44 5.09 -11.69
C PHE A 144 -0.57 6.37 -10.84
N TRP A 145 -1.69 7.09 -10.94
CA TRP A 145 -1.90 8.34 -10.19
C TRP A 145 -2.07 8.11 -8.69
N GLY A 146 -2.73 7.02 -8.28
CA GLY A 146 -2.80 6.65 -6.86
C GLY A 146 -1.44 6.24 -6.31
N TRP A 147 -0.68 5.45 -7.08
CA TRP A 147 0.69 5.08 -6.75
C TRP A 147 1.61 6.30 -6.61
N TYR A 148 1.54 7.24 -7.56
CA TYR A 148 2.31 8.48 -7.53
C TYR A 148 1.93 9.33 -6.31
N ARG A 149 0.63 9.48 -6.03
CA ARG A 149 0.16 10.23 -4.86
C ARG A 149 0.65 9.63 -3.55
N GLN A 150 0.57 8.31 -3.38
CA GLN A 150 1.09 7.68 -2.16
C GLN A 150 2.62 7.80 -2.06
N LEU A 151 3.33 7.81 -3.19
CA LEU A 151 4.77 8.02 -3.23
C LEU A 151 5.14 9.43 -2.76
N CYS A 152 4.41 10.47 -3.20
CA CYS A 152 4.58 11.82 -2.68
C CYS A 152 4.31 11.89 -1.17
N MET A 153 3.25 11.25 -0.69
CA MET A 153 2.94 11.17 0.75
C MET A 153 4.07 10.46 1.52
N SER A 154 4.74 9.50 0.89
CA SER A 154 5.80 8.72 1.53
C SER A 154 7.01 9.56 1.94
N LEU A 155 7.24 10.71 1.29
CA LEU A 155 8.34 11.64 1.57
C LEU A 155 8.22 12.30 2.94
N VAL A 156 7.00 12.55 3.39
CA VAL A 156 6.70 13.20 4.68
C VAL A 156 6.13 12.23 5.72
N SER A 157 5.94 10.96 5.34
CA SER A 157 5.38 9.92 6.20
C SER A 157 6.41 9.35 7.19
N ARG A 158 5.91 8.94 8.35
CA ARG A 158 6.65 8.20 9.38
C ARG A 158 7.05 6.80 8.88
N LYS A 159 8.21 6.33 9.35
CA LYS A 159 8.73 4.97 9.09
C LYS A 159 8.77 4.11 10.35
N ASP A 160 8.79 4.75 11.51
CA ASP A 160 8.83 4.19 12.86
C ASP A 160 7.48 3.67 13.36
N THR A 161 6.61 3.16 12.47
CA THR A 161 5.22 2.84 12.83
C THR A 161 5.07 1.77 13.92
N THR A 162 6.05 0.90 14.09
CA THR A 162 6.09 -0.15 15.13
C THR A 162 6.73 0.31 16.44
N ILE A 163 7.16 1.56 16.50
CA ILE A 163 7.56 2.23 17.74
C ILE A 163 6.32 2.98 18.24
N PRO A 164 5.92 2.85 19.51
CA PRO A 164 4.84 3.65 20.09
C PRO A 164 5.04 5.15 19.84
N ALA A 165 3.93 5.91 19.75
CA ALA A 165 4.01 7.37 19.69
C ALA A 165 4.80 7.93 20.88
N PRO A 166 5.61 8.98 20.67
CA PRO A 166 6.74 9.31 21.53
C PRO A 166 6.32 9.74 22.94
N TYR A 167 7.22 9.49 23.91
CA TYR A 167 7.00 9.68 25.35
C TYR A 167 7.07 11.14 25.83
N ASP A 168 7.53 12.05 24.98
CA ASP A 168 7.77 13.46 25.30
C ASP A 168 6.87 14.36 24.45
N LEU A 169 5.58 14.09 24.49
CA LEU A 169 4.57 14.99 23.94
C LEU A 169 4.16 15.98 25.01
N ASP A 170 4.62 17.23 24.88
CA ASP A 170 4.14 18.38 25.66
C ASP A 170 2.63 18.58 25.49
N SER A 171 2.09 18.17 24.34
CA SER A 171 0.68 18.27 23.97
C SER A 171 0.13 16.92 23.53
N VAL A 172 -0.95 16.50 24.21
CA VAL A 172 -1.75 15.31 23.91
C VAL A 172 -3.07 15.74 23.25
N ALA A 173 -3.76 14.82 22.56
CA ALA A 173 -4.99 15.13 21.82
C ALA A 173 -6.24 15.27 22.71
N GLY A 174 -6.07 15.22 24.04
CA GLY A 174 -7.13 15.40 25.03
C GLY A 174 -6.74 14.92 26.43
N PRO A 175 -7.55 15.19 27.46
CA PRO A 175 -7.24 14.84 28.85
C PRO A 175 -7.12 13.33 29.09
N HIS A 176 -7.84 12.52 28.30
CA HIS A 176 -7.91 11.06 28.46
C HIS A 176 -6.84 10.27 27.66
N ASP A 177 -5.91 10.95 26.97
CA ASP A 177 -4.91 10.29 26.11
C ASP A 177 -3.98 9.35 26.87
N ARG A 178 -3.72 9.62 28.15
CA ARG A 178 -2.83 8.83 29.01
C ARG A 178 -3.58 7.79 29.84
N GLU A 179 -4.90 7.72 29.72
CA GLU A 179 -5.72 6.74 30.43
C GLU A 179 -5.80 5.42 29.66
N THR A 180 -5.96 4.33 30.39
CA THR A 180 -6.11 2.98 29.84
C THR A 180 -7.59 2.61 29.79
N PHE A 181 -8.11 2.30 28.60
CA PHE A 181 -9.51 1.90 28.39
C PHE A 181 -9.65 0.40 28.10
N LEU A 182 -8.54 -0.26 27.77
CA LEU A 182 -8.47 -1.73 27.78
C LEU A 182 -8.88 -2.25 29.17
N PRO A 183 -9.74 -3.29 29.26
CA PRO A 183 -10.14 -3.83 30.54
C PRO A 183 -8.92 -4.38 31.28
N LYS A 184 -8.86 -4.27 32.61
CA LYS A 184 -7.69 -4.73 33.41
C LYS A 184 -7.24 -6.15 33.07
N THR A 185 -8.20 -7.06 32.90
CA THR A 185 -7.95 -8.44 32.49
C THR A 185 -7.33 -8.55 31.10
N ALA A 186 -7.69 -7.67 30.15
CA ALA A 186 -6.98 -7.58 28.88
C ALA A 186 -5.65 -6.83 29.04
N VAL A 187 -5.51 -5.82 29.89
CA VAL A 187 -4.21 -5.15 30.09
C VAL A 187 -3.16 -6.14 30.60
N GLU A 188 -3.55 -6.96 31.57
CA GLU A 188 -2.75 -8.02 32.19
C GLU A 188 -2.64 -9.25 31.28
N GLY A 189 -3.73 -9.64 30.63
CA GLY A 189 -3.85 -10.85 29.82
C GLY A 189 -3.53 -10.69 28.34
N LEU A 190 -3.42 -9.47 27.82
CA LEU A 190 -2.92 -9.21 26.47
C LEU A 190 -1.45 -9.59 26.48
N SER A 191 -1.19 -10.80 25.99
CA SER A 191 0.14 -11.32 25.77
C SER A 191 0.66 -10.84 24.42
N TRP A 192 1.93 -11.14 24.17
CA TRP A 192 2.49 -11.02 22.83
C TRP A 192 1.60 -11.74 21.82
N ARG A 193 1.28 -11.07 20.70
CA ARG A 193 0.46 -11.66 19.64
C ARG A 193 1.10 -12.98 19.19
N PRO A 194 0.40 -14.13 19.25
CA PRO A 194 1.02 -15.42 18.97
C PRO A 194 1.68 -15.50 17.59
N GLY A 195 2.76 -16.27 17.46
CA GLY A 195 3.48 -16.45 16.20
C GLY A 195 4.78 -15.66 16.12
N ASN A 196 5.74 -16.24 15.41
CA ASN A 196 7.13 -15.77 15.45
C ASN A 196 7.38 -14.50 14.61
N LYS A 197 6.38 -14.01 13.86
CA LYS A 197 6.51 -12.84 12.98
C LYS A 197 5.20 -12.04 12.92
N PRO A 198 5.26 -10.70 12.96
CA PRO A 198 4.10 -9.85 12.70
C PRO A 198 3.65 -9.97 11.22
N PRO A 199 2.39 -9.63 10.90
CA PRO A 199 1.91 -9.60 9.53
C PRO A 199 2.78 -8.69 8.65
N HIS A 200 3.10 -9.15 7.45
CA HIS A 200 3.82 -8.34 6.49
C HIS A 200 2.89 -7.25 5.97
N VAL A 201 3.33 -6.00 6.13
CA VAL A 201 2.67 -4.86 5.52
C VAL A 201 3.70 -4.07 4.72
N PRO A 202 3.46 -3.94 3.40
CA PRO A 202 4.28 -3.11 2.54
C PRO A 202 4.41 -1.67 3.04
N GLY A 203 5.51 -1.03 2.65
CA GLY A 203 5.83 0.34 2.99
C GLY A 203 5.06 1.39 2.17
N PHE A 204 3.79 1.14 1.84
CA PHE A 204 2.90 2.12 1.19
C PHE A 204 2.21 3.00 2.25
N VAL A 205 1.98 4.28 1.94
CA VAL A 205 1.31 5.19 2.89
C VAL A 205 -0.21 4.98 2.88
N ALA A 206 -0.79 4.98 1.68
CA ALA A 206 -2.21 4.78 1.46
C ALA A 206 -2.41 4.02 0.14
N PRO A 207 -3.21 2.93 0.10
CA PRO A 207 -3.78 2.28 1.27
C PRO A 207 -2.69 1.58 2.11
N GLN A 208 -2.83 1.60 3.44
CA GLN A 208 -1.97 0.82 4.34
C GLN A 208 -2.61 -0.55 4.57
N ARG A 209 -1.97 -1.63 4.10
CA ARG A 209 -2.58 -2.98 4.11
C ARG A 209 -1.64 -4.07 4.56
N GLN A 210 -2.16 -5.05 5.27
CA GLN A 210 -1.42 -6.29 5.48
C GLN A 210 -1.60 -7.23 4.28
N THR A 211 -0.53 -7.92 3.94
CA THR A 211 -0.46 -8.86 2.81
C THR A 211 -0.31 -10.31 3.26
N THR A 212 -0.16 -10.53 4.57
CA THR A 212 -0.23 -11.84 5.22
C THR A 212 -1.24 -11.77 6.36
N ASP A 213 -1.62 -12.92 6.93
CA ASP A 213 -2.63 -13.04 7.99
C ASP A 213 -3.98 -12.41 7.63
N ILE A 214 -4.34 -12.40 6.35
CA ILE A 214 -5.60 -11.83 5.84
C ILE A 214 -6.79 -12.54 6.48
N ALA A 215 -7.72 -11.79 7.05
CA ALA A 215 -8.92 -12.35 7.65
C ALA A 215 -9.83 -13.01 6.59
N SER A 216 -10.39 -14.16 6.96
CA SER A 216 -11.38 -14.85 6.15
C SER A 216 -12.66 -14.03 5.98
N GLY A 217 -13.48 -14.34 4.97
CA GLY A 217 -14.80 -13.71 4.81
C GLY A 217 -15.71 -13.91 6.04
N LYS A 218 -15.64 -15.08 6.69
CA LYS A 218 -16.35 -15.37 7.95
C LYS A 218 -15.88 -14.43 9.06
N THR A 219 -14.57 -14.27 9.22
CA THR A 219 -13.97 -13.39 10.23
C THR A 219 -14.38 -11.94 9.98
N LYS A 220 -14.25 -11.43 8.75
CA LYS A 220 -14.66 -10.06 8.41
C LYS A 220 -16.15 -9.81 8.67
N LYS A 221 -17.02 -10.79 8.36
CA LYS A 221 -18.45 -10.71 8.70
C LYS A 221 -18.67 -10.61 10.21
N ALA A 222 -17.94 -11.38 11.02
CA ALA A 222 -18.03 -11.30 12.48
C ALA A 222 -17.50 -9.96 13.02
N MET A 223 -16.46 -9.40 12.39
CA MET A 223 -15.93 -8.08 12.73
C MET A 223 -16.95 -6.97 12.47
N TYR A 224 -17.57 -6.92 11.29
CA TYR A 224 -18.64 -5.97 11.02
C TYR A 224 -19.84 -6.16 11.95
N GLY A 225 -20.27 -7.42 12.18
CA GLY A 225 -21.35 -7.71 13.13
C GLY A 225 -21.07 -7.25 14.55
N HIS A 226 -19.82 -7.26 15.01
CA HIS A 226 -19.44 -6.70 16.30
C HIS A 226 -19.54 -5.17 16.33
N LEU A 227 -19.12 -4.47 15.25
CA LEU A 227 -19.30 -3.02 15.15
C LEU A 227 -20.79 -2.63 15.16
N ASP A 228 -21.62 -3.38 14.41
CA ASP A 228 -23.06 -3.16 14.38
C ASP A 228 -23.69 -3.37 15.76
N ALA A 229 -23.29 -4.43 16.48
CA ALA A 229 -23.76 -4.68 17.84
C ALA A 229 -23.33 -3.58 18.82
N LEU A 230 -22.10 -3.06 18.70
CA LEU A 230 -21.60 -1.97 19.53
C LEU A 230 -22.33 -0.65 19.28
N VAL A 231 -22.62 -0.34 18.01
CA VAL A 231 -23.45 0.81 17.64
C VAL A 231 -24.88 0.65 18.18
N ALA A 232 -25.48 -0.54 18.01
CA ALA A 232 -26.83 -0.84 18.48
C ALA A 232 -26.97 -0.77 20.01
N ALA A 233 -25.92 -1.15 20.75
CA ALA A 233 -25.88 -1.03 22.21
C ALA A 233 -25.73 0.42 22.69
N ASN A 234 -25.25 1.33 21.84
CA ASN A 234 -24.96 2.73 22.20
C ASN A 234 -25.61 3.74 21.23
N PRO A 235 -26.93 3.68 21.00
CA PRO A 235 -27.59 4.44 19.92
C PRO A 235 -27.54 5.95 20.13
N GLY A 236 -27.36 6.43 21.36
CA GLY A 236 -27.19 7.85 21.68
C GLY A 236 -25.78 8.40 21.41
N ALA A 237 -24.76 7.55 21.37
CA ALA A 237 -23.36 7.95 21.31
C ALA A 237 -22.65 7.55 20.01
N LEU A 238 -23.04 6.41 19.42
CA LEU A 238 -22.40 5.83 18.24
C LEU A 238 -23.35 5.76 17.05
N GLN A 239 -22.77 5.77 15.85
CA GLN A 239 -23.48 5.55 14.59
C GLN A 239 -22.55 4.91 13.56
N THR A 240 -23.14 4.21 12.59
CA THR A 240 -22.44 3.75 11.38
C THR A 240 -22.59 4.80 10.28
N ARG A 241 -21.51 5.13 9.58
CA ARG A 241 -21.50 6.03 8.42
C ARG A 241 -20.46 5.59 7.40
N THR A 242 -20.48 6.18 6.21
CA THR A 242 -19.37 6.01 5.26
C THR A 242 -18.11 6.68 5.80
N SER A 243 -16.98 5.98 5.73
CA SER A 243 -15.68 6.50 6.15
C SER A 243 -15.29 7.75 5.35
N VAL A 244 -14.72 8.73 6.04
CA VAL A 244 -14.14 9.94 5.45
C VAL A 244 -12.66 9.77 5.10
N LEU A 245 -12.04 8.68 5.60
CA LEU A 245 -10.61 8.40 5.47
C LEU A 245 -10.35 7.35 4.38
N GLU A 246 -11.21 6.34 4.24
CA GLU A 246 -11.12 5.31 3.20
C GLU A 246 -12.51 4.98 2.63
N GLY A 247 -12.79 5.42 1.40
CA GLY A 247 -14.13 5.35 0.83
C GLY A 247 -14.24 4.48 -0.43
N PRO A 248 -15.41 3.86 -0.68
CA PRO A 248 -16.56 3.75 0.22
C PRO A 248 -16.43 2.51 1.13
N VAL A 249 -16.27 2.71 2.45
CA VAL A 249 -16.25 1.65 3.47
C VAL A 249 -17.09 2.07 4.69
N PRO A 250 -17.85 1.16 5.34
CA PRO A 250 -18.54 1.47 6.59
C PRO A 250 -17.56 1.75 7.73
N ALA A 251 -17.85 2.77 8.52
CA ALA A 251 -17.08 3.15 9.69
C ALA A 251 -17.99 3.45 10.88
N MET A 252 -17.52 3.05 12.06
CA MET A 252 -18.11 3.46 13.33
C MET A 252 -17.63 4.87 13.67
N ALA A 253 -18.57 5.74 14.04
CA ALA A 253 -18.32 7.14 14.34
C ALA A 253 -19.13 7.62 15.55
N MET A 254 -18.67 8.71 16.15
CA MET A 254 -19.43 9.45 17.15
C MET A 254 -20.70 10.03 16.51
N ARG A 255 -21.83 9.84 17.20
CA ARG A 255 -23.12 10.40 16.79
C ARG A 255 -23.13 11.91 16.99
N ASN A 256 -23.74 12.63 16.05
CA ASN A 256 -23.90 14.09 16.07
C ASN A 256 -22.59 14.91 16.18
N PHE A 257 -21.41 14.33 15.91
CA PHE A 257 -20.12 15.01 16.05
C PHE A 257 -20.06 16.38 15.35
N GLN A 258 -20.60 16.48 14.13
CA GLN A 258 -20.63 17.73 13.35
C GLN A 258 -21.55 18.80 13.93
N SER A 259 -22.54 18.39 14.72
CA SER A 259 -23.53 19.29 15.34
C SER A 259 -23.15 19.69 16.77
N MET A 260 -22.15 19.03 17.37
CA MET A 260 -21.63 19.40 18.69
C MET A 260 -21.01 20.81 18.67
N PRO A 261 -21.12 21.59 19.75
CA PRO A 261 -20.34 22.82 19.91
C PRO A 261 -18.84 22.54 19.80
N GLU A 262 -18.08 23.42 19.16
CA GLU A 262 -16.64 23.23 18.92
C GLU A 262 -15.87 22.96 20.21
N ALA A 263 -16.16 23.70 21.28
CA ALA A 263 -15.55 23.52 22.60
C ALA A 263 -15.82 22.16 23.27
N SER A 264 -16.84 21.42 22.80
CA SER A 264 -17.20 20.10 23.33
C SER A 264 -16.78 18.96 22.41
N ARG A 265 -16.21 19.24 21.23
CA ARG A 265 -15.76 18.19 20.31
C ARG A 265 -14.41 17.63 20.77
N PRO A 266 -14.26 16.30 20.87
CA PRO A 266 -12.95 15.71 21.14
C PRO A 266 -11.95 16.06 20.03
N GLU A 267 -10.86 16.75 20.40
CA GLU A 267 -9.84 17.26 19.47
C GLU A 267 -9.20 16.12 18.66
N VAL A 268 -8.96 14.96 19.30
CA VAL A 268 -8.44 13.75 18.64
C VAL A 268 -9.22 13.32 17.40
N MET A 269 -10.52 13.65 17.33
CA MET A 269 -11.40 13.30 16.21
C MET A 269 -11.59 14.42 15.18
N ALA A 270 -10.91 15.56 15.32
CA ALA A 270 -11.05 16.69 14.39
C ALA A 270 -10.72 16.28 12.94
N HIS A 271 -9.58 15.63 12.74
CA HIS A 271 -9.12 15.17 11.42
C HIS A 271 -9.93 13.99 10.87
N THR A 272 -10.48 13.15 11.75
CA THR A 272 -11.32 12.00 11.36
C THR A 272 -12.80 12.39 11.23
N ARG A 273 -13.14 13.65 11.52
CA ARG A 273 -14.52 14.17 11.54
C ARG A 273 -15.46 13.29 12.39
N GLY A 274 -14.98 12.78 13.52
CA GLY A 274 -15.75 11.88 14.39
C GLY A 274 -15.70 10.40 14.03
N GLU A 275 -14.98 10.00 12.98
CA GLU A 275 -14.75 8.58 12.68
C GLU A 275 -13.77 7.99 13.69
N MET A 276 -14.15 6.85 14.26
CA MET A 276 -13.40 6.18 15.32
C MET A 276 -12.76 4.90 14.83
N CYS A 277 -13.43 4.14 13.96
CA CYS A 277 -12.99 2.81 13.55
C CYS A 277 -13.54 2.42 12.18
N HIS A 278 -12.72 1.83 11.31
CA HIS A 278 -13.17 1.13 10.12
C HIS A 278 -12.32 -0.11 9.84
N ILE A 279 -12.94 -1.11 9.20
CA ILE A 279 -12.29 -2.35 8.80
C ILE A 279 -11.99 -2.27 7.31
N HIS A 280 -10.76 -2.57 6.90
CA HIS A 280 -10.40 -2.70 5.50
C HIS A 280 -11.09 -3.94 4.90
N PRO A 281 -11.98 -3.77 3.90
CA PRO A 281 -12.65 -4.92 3.28
C PRO A 281 -11.71 -5.97 2.69
N PRO A 282 -10.56 -5.61 2.09
CA PRO A 282 -9.66 -6.59 1.47
C PRO A 282 -9.01 -7.54 2.48
N ASP A 283 -8.37 -7.02 3.53
CA ASP A 283 -7.51 -7.82 4.42
C ASP A 283 -8.07 -8.03 5.84
N GLY A 284 -9.09 -7.25 6.24
CA GLY A 284 -9.67 -7.26 7.58
C GLY A 284 -8.82 -6.56 8.65
N SER A 285 -7.71 -5.93 8.29
CA SER A 285 -7.02 -5.00 9.19
C SER A 285 -7.92 -3.81 9.50
N THR A 286 -7.69 -3.17 10.63
CA THR A 286 -8.62 -2.16 11.17
C THR A 286 -7.87 -0.90 11.50
N HIS A 287 -8.37 0.23 11.01
CA HIS A 287 -7.96 1.52 11.52
C HIS A 287 -8.88 1.98 12.63
N LEU A 288 -8.31 2.46 13.73
CA LEU A 288 -9.07 3.07 14.81
C LEU A 288 -8.26 4.07 15.63
N LEU A 289 -8.96 4.86 16.43
CA LEU A 289 -8.37 5.73 17.44
C LEU A 289 -8.28 5.00 18.78
N LEU A 290 -7.11 5.07 19.42
CA LEU A 290 -6.86 4.55 20.77
C LEU A 290 -6.24 5.66 21.63
N SER A 291 -6.39 5.57 22.96
CA SER A 291 -5.56 6.38 23.85
C SER A 291 -4.08 6.05 23.60
N LEU A 292 -3.18 6.98 23.89
CA LEU A 292 -1.74 6.73 23.72
C LEU A 292 -1.24 5.61 24.64
N ALA A 293 -1.85 5.45 25.82
CA ALA A 293 -1.55 4.34 26.73
C ALA A 293 -1.92 2.98 26.11
N ASP A 294 -3.15 2.85 25.57
CA ASP A 294 -3.60 1.60 24.93
C ASP A 294 -2.86 1.33 23.61
N GLN A 295 -2.64 2.37 22.80
CA GLN A 295 -1.87 2.26 21.55
C GLN A 295 -0.47 1.73 21.84
N LYS A 296 0.23 2.30 22.83
CA LYS A 296 1.56 1.85 23.23
C LYS A 296 1.55 0.35 23.53
N ARG A 297 0.61 -0.09 24.37
CA ARG A 297 0.48 -1.49 24.77
C ARG A 297 0.22 -2.42 23.57
N VAL A 298 -0.72 -2.04 22.70
CA VAL A 298 -1.06 -2.77 21.46
C VAL A 298 0.17 -2.94 20.55
N ILE A 299 0.97 -1.89 20.40
CA ILE A 299 2.17 -1.90 19.54
C ILE A 299 3.29 -2.74 20.17
N GLU A 300 3.58 -2.54 21.45
CA GLU A 300 4.62 -3.27 22.19
C GLU A 300 4.36 -4.78 22.24
N LEU A 301 3.11 -5.19 22.13
CA LEU A 301 2.71 -6.60 22.11
C LEU A 301 2.48 -7.17 20.71
N GLY A 302 2.74 -6.40 19.66
CA GLY A 302 2.66 -6.88 18.28
C GLY A 302 1.24 -7.04 17.73
N TRP A 303 0.24 -6.39 18.33
CA TRP A 303 -1.15 -6.40 17.84
C TRP A 303 -1.44 -5.35 16.77
N GLY A 304 -0.57 -4.36 16.65
CA GLY A 304 -0.73 -3.30 15.67
C GLY A 304 0.49 -2.41 15.56
N ARG A 305 0.28 -1.27 14.92
CA ARG A 305 1.26 -0.22 14.64
C ARG A 305 0.54 1.07 14.30
N ARG A 306 1.25 2.19 14.23
CA ARG A 306 0.65 3.46 13.83
C ARG A 306 0.39 3.53 12.32
N HIS A 307 -0.51 4.44 11.93
CA HIS A 307 -0.57 4.85 10.54
C HIS A 307 0.63 5.73 10.19
N ARG A 308 1.13 5.65 8.95
CA ARG A 308 2.34 6.39 8.55
C ARG A 308 2.17 7.91 8.52
N LEU A 309 0.94 8.41 8.52
CA LEU A 309 0.63 9.84 8.61
C LEU A 309 0.28 10.31 10.03
N SER A 310 0.26 9.42 11.03
CA SER A 310 -0.02 9.80 12.42
C SER A 310 1.05 10.76 12.94
N GLY A 311 0.65 11.84 13.62
CA GLY A 311 1.56 12.78 14.25
C GLY A 311 2.24 13.79 13.33
N GLY A 312 1.92 13.74 12.02
CA GLY A 312 2.44 14.68 11.01
C GLY A 312 1.46 15.79 10.61
N GLY A 313 0.46 16.09 11.46
CA GLY A 313 -0.57 17.10 11.20
C GLY A 313 -1.74 16.67 10.31
N MET A 314 -1.66 15.51 9.64
CA MET A 314 -2.79 14.98 8.84
C MET A 314 -3.69 14.02 9.63
N LEU A 315 -3.11 13.25 10.54
CA LEU A 315 -3.81 12.31 11.43
C LEU A 315 -3.23 12.44 12.83
N PRO A 316 -4.05 12.27 13.89
CA PRO A 316 -3.57 12.30 15.27
C PRO A 316 -2.61 11.15 15.53
N TRP A 317 -1.77 11.28 16.56
CA TRP A 317 -0.88 10.21 17.00
C TRP A 317 -1.65 8.92 17.34
N ASN A 318 -2.86 9.07 17.86
CA ASN A 318 -3.81 8.02 18.26
C ASN A 318 -4.27 7.11 17.12
N TYR A 319 -4.08 7.52 15.86
CA TYR A 319 -4.58 6.77 14.69
C TYR A 319 -3.74 5.52 14.43
N THR A 320 -4.34 4.37 14.75
CA THR A 320 -3.68 3.08 14.89
C THR A 320 -4.16 2.12 13.79
N PHE A 321 -3.27 1.25 13.34
CA PHE A 321 -3.52 0.12 12.45
C PHE A 321 -3.43 -1.18 13.25
N ILE A 322 -4.53 -1.91 13.35
CA ILE A 322 -4.63 -3.20 14.05
C ILE A 322 -4.63 -4.31 13.04
N TYR A 323 -3.86 -5.36 13.34
CA TYR A 323 -3.80 -6.54 12.49
C TYR A 323 -5.12 -7.33 12.52
N ALA A 324 -5.46 -7.93 11.39
CA ALA A 324 -6.65 -8.74 11.27
C ALA A 324 -6.56 -9.99 12.19
N PRO A 325 -7.65 -10.37 12.89
CA PRO A 325 -7.66 -11.55 13.74
C PRO A 325 -7.62 -12.84 12.90
N ARG A 326 -6.81 -13.81 13.33
CA ARG A 326 -6.65 -15.11 12.66
C ARG A 326 -7.62 -16.18 13.15
N ASN A 327 -8.07 -16.08 14.40
CA ASN A 327 -8.88 -17.07 15.09
C ASN A 327 -9.80 -16.39 16.13
N GLU A 328 -10.56 -17.17 16.88
CA GLU A 328 -11.55 -16.68 17.85
C GLU A 328 -10.90 -15.95 19.05
N GLU A 329 -9.74 -16.42 19.52
CA GLU A 329 -8.99 -15.77 20.61
C GLU A 329 -8.48 -14.38 20.19
N GLU A 330 -7.90 -14.27 18.99
CA GLU A 330 -7.50 -12.98 18.44
C GLU A 330 -8.71 -12.08 18.17
N MET A 331 -9.85 -12.67 17.81
CA MET A 331 -11.09 -11.95 17.60
C MET A 331 -11.58 -11.31 18.91
N ASP A 332 -11.50 -12.00 20.06
CA ASP A 332 -11.86 -11.44 21.36
C ASP A 332 -10.91 -10.33 21.81
N THR A 333 -9.62 -10.48 21.49
CA THR A 333 -8.64 -9.41 21.66
C THR A 333 -8.98 -8.19 20.80
N TRP A 334 -9.29 -8.41 19.51
CA TRP A 334 -9.69 -7.34 18.60
C TRP A 334 -10.95 -6.63 19.09
N LYS A 335 -11.98 -7.35 19.56
CA LYS A 335 -13.20 -6.77 20.15
C LYS A 335 -12.86 -5.87 21.35
N SER A 336 -11.99 -6.33 22.24
CA SER A 336 -11.56 -5.56 23.42
C SER A 336 -10.85 -4.26 23.02
N ILE A 337 -9.98 -4.30 22.01
CA ILE A 337 -9.30 -3.13 21.45
C ILE A 337 -10.30 -2.15 20.84
N VAL A 338 -11.28 -2.63 20.07
CA VAL A 338 -12.33 -1.79 19.46
C VAL A 338 -13.19 -1.10 20.51
N VAL A 339 -13.62 -1.83 21.54
CA VAL A 339 -14.41 -1.27 22.65
C VAL A 339 -13.59 -0.23 23.42
N ALA A 340 -12.31 -0.47 23.66
CA ALA A 340 -11.40 0.50 24.28
C ALA A 340 -11.30 1.78 23.46
N GLY A 341 -11.15 1.67 22.13
CA GLY A 341 -11.13 2.82 21.23
C GLY A 341 -12.43 3.62 21.26
N ALA A 342 -13.58 2.95 21.26
CA ALA A 342 -14.88 3.64 21.39
C ALA A 342 -15.01 4.39 22.72
N ARG A 343 -14.63 3.75 23.83
CA ARG A 343 -14.64 4.38 25.17
C ARG A 343 -13.72 5.60 25.23
N PHE A 344 -12.49 5.47 24.72
CA PHE A 344 -11.56 6.59 24.64
C PHE A 344 -12.14 7.76 23.85
N CYS A 345 -12.67 7.51 22.64
CA CYS A 345 -13.21 8.57 21.80
C CYS A 345 -14.47 9.23 22.36
N CYS A 346 -15.23 8.53 23.22
CA CYS A 346 -16.41 9.06 23.89
C CYS A 346 -16.16 9.53 25.33
N ALA A 347 -14.93 9.44 25.84
CA ALA A 347 -14.60 9.84 27.20
C ALA A 347 -14.95 11.33 27.43
N GLY A 348 -15.69 11.60 28.51
CA GLY A 348 -16.22 12.94 28.82
C GLY A 348 -17.44 13.36 28.00
N VAL A 349 -17.91 12.54 27.05
CA VAL A 349 -19.10 12.80 26.22
C VAL A 349 -20.22 11.80 26.52
N ALA A 350 -19.90 10.51 26.56
CA ALA A 350 -20.86 9.43 26.82
C ALA A 350 -20.17 8.16 27.34
N GLU A 351 -20.86 7.42 28.19
CA GLU A 351 -20.44 6.08 28.61
C GLU A 351 -20.73 5.04 27.53
N ILE A 352 -19.75 4.19 27.21
CA ILE A 352 -19.87 3.16 26.18
C ILE A 352 -20.00 1.77 26.80
N GLN A 353 -21.15 1.15 26.52
CA GLN A 353 -21.49 -0.21 26.88
C GLN A 353 -20.92 -1.18 25.85
N ALA A 354 -20.17 -2.19 26.30
CA ALA A 354 -19.77 -3.28 25.42
C ALA A 354 -21.03 -4.08 25.00
N PRO A 355 -21.07 -4.66 23.79
CA PRO A 355 -22.16 -5.55 23.42
C PRO A 355 -22.22 -6.71 24.41
N ALA A 356 -23.42 -7.16 24.77
CA ALA A 356 -23.57 -8.45 25.42
C ALA A 356 -22.87 -9.50 24.52
N LEU A 357 -22.01 -10.33 25.11
CA LEU A 357 -21.54 -11.52 24.42
C LEU A 357 -22.81 -12.29 24.04
N GLY A 358 -23.07 -12.41 22.73
CA GLY A 358 -24.20 -13.20 22.26
C GLY A 358 -24.12 -14.62 22.84
N PRO A 359 -25.26 -15.32 22.96
CA PRO A 359 -25.29 -16.70 23.42
C PRO A 359 -24.43 -17.63 22.57
#